data_AF-A0A1F5NAW8-F1
#
_entry.id   AF-A0A1F5NAW8-F1
#
_cell.length_a   1.000
_cell.length_b   1.000
_cell.length_c   1.000
_cell.angle_alpha   90.00
_cell.angle_beta   90.00
_cell.angle_gamma   90.00
#
_symmetry.space_group_name_H-M   'P 1'
#
loop_
_entity.id
_entity.type
_entity.pdbx_description
1 polymer ?
#
loop_
_entity_poly.entity_id
_entity_poly.type
_entity_poly.pdbx_seq_one_letter_code
_entity_poly.pdbx_strand_id
1 'polypeptide(L)'
;MIAYAKTAEELVDLIGRELFVPFRNLLFAAAALVFLWGVVEFVANQENEDKKKSGRRHIFWGLVGLAIMFAVNGIVWVLINFISQLR
;
A
#
# COMPACT_ATOMS: atom_id res chain seq x y z
N MET A 1 31.58 -21.25 -12.58
CA MET A 1 30.15 -21.19 -12.97
C MET A 1 29.35 -20.23 -12.06
N ILE A 2 29.80 -18.98 -11.89
CA ILE A 2 29.21 -17.98 -10.97
C ILE A 2 28.66 -16.73 -11.69
N ALA A 3 28.87 -16.60 -12.99
CA ALA A 3 28.45 -15.43 -13.77
C ALA A 3 26.92 -15.35 -13.99
N TYR A 4 26.20 -16.48 -13.98
CA TYR A 4 24.75 -16.53 -14.24
C TYR A 4 23.89 -16.27 -12.98
N ALA A 5 24.40 -16.60 -11.79
CA ALA A 5 23.70 -16.32 -10.54
C ALA A 5 23.65 -14.81 -10.25
N LYS A 6 24.76 -14.10 -10.55
CA LYS A 6 24.88 -12.66 -10.32
C LYS A 6 23.88 -11.84 -11.14
N THR A 7 23.61 -12.24 -12.40
CA THR A 7 22.63 -11.55 -13.27
C THR A 7 21.19 -11.81 -12.86
N ALA A 8 20.83 -13.04 -12.47
CA ALA A 8 19.47 -13.34 -11.99
C ALA A 8 19.15 -12.59 -10.69
N GLU A 9 20.11 -12.52 -9.76
CA GLU A 9 20.00 -11.73 -8.53
C GLU A 9 19.91 -10.23 -8.83
N GLU A 10 20.73 -9.70 -9.75
CA GLU A 10 20.64 -8.30 -10.19
C GLU A 10 19.27 -7.95 -10.79
N LEU A 11 18.68 -8.84 -11.59
CA LEU A 11 17.33 -8.61 -12.14
C LEU A 11 16.25 -8.63 -11.06
N VAL A 12 16.36 -9.53 -10.08
CA VAL A 12 15.42 -9.60 -8.96
C VAL A 12 15.54 -8.35 -8.07
N ASP A 13 16.76 -7.88 -7.80
CA ASP A 13 16.99 -6.67 -7.02
C ASP A 13 16.53 -5.41 -7.76
N LEU A 14 16.75 -5.32 -9.08
CA LEU A 14 16.28 -4.22 -9.90
C LEU A 14 14.74 -4.15 -9.93
N ILE A 15 14.06 -5.29 -10.06
CA ILE A 15 12.59 -5.32 -10.04
C ILE A 15 12.07 -5.02 -8.63
N GLY A 16 12.67 -5.62 -7.61
CA GLY A 16 12.23 -5.51 -6.23
C GLY A 16 12.43 -4.11 -5.63
N ARG A 17 13.60 -3.51 -5.80
CA ARG A 17 13.85 -2.17 -5.24
C ARG A 17 13.27 -1.07 -6.10
N GLU A 18 13.42 -1.17 -7.41
CA GLU A 18 13.18 -0.02 -8.28
C GLU A 18 11.74 0.07 -8.78
N LEU A 19 10.97 -1.02 -8.70
CA LEU A 19 9.55 -1.00 -9.07
C LEU A 19 8.64 -1.17 -7.85
N PHE A 20 8.89 -2.16 -6.99
CA PHE A 20 7.94 -2.50 -5.93
C PHE A 20 7.85 -1.45 -4.82
N VAL A 21 8.99 -0.94 -4.34
CA VAL A 21 9.03 0.10 -3.29
C VAL A 21 8.37 1.41 -3.73
N PRO A 22 8.71 2.03 -4.88
CA PRO A 22 8.07 3.28 -5.30
C PRO A 22 6.59 3.07 -5.63
N PHE A 23 6.22 1.97 -6.28
CA PHE A 23 4.83 1.66 -6.58
C PHE A 23 3.97 1.51 -5.32
N ARG A 24 4.47 0.78 -4.31
CA ARG A 24 3.81 0.65 -3.01
C ARG A 24 3.61 2.03 -2.35
N ASN A 25 4.64 2.87 -2.33
CA ASN A 25 4.53 4.20 -1.73
C ASN A 25 3.52 5.09 -2.48
N LEU A 26 3.46 4.98 -3.82
CA LEU A 26 2.47 5.66 -4.64
C LEU A 26 1.04 5.18 -4.33
N LEU A 27 0.83 3.87 -4.21
CA LEU A 27 -0.48 3.32 -3.82
C LEU A 27 -0.90 3.77 -2.42
N PHE A 28 0.04 3.85 -1.48
CA PHE A 28 -0.24 4.37 -0.14
C PHE A 28 -0.70 5.84 -0.19
N ALA A 29 0.01 6.68 -0.94
CA ALA A 29 -0.38 8.07 -1.14
C ALA A 29 -1.76 8.19 -1.82
N ALA A 30 -2.01 7.39 -2.85
CA ALA A 30 -3.31 7.36 -3.53
C ALA A 30 -4.45 6.93 -2.58
N ALA A 31 -4.25 5.89 -1.77
CA ALA A 31 -5.24 5.45 -0.78
C ALA A 31 -5.52 6.54 0.26
N ALA A 32 -4.47 7.22 0.75
CA ALA A 32 -4.62 8.37 1.66
C ALA A 32 -5.40 9.52 1.01
N LEU A 33 -5.14 9.83 -0.25
CA LEU A 33 -5.88 10.86 -1.00
C LEU A 33 -7.36 10.50 -1.16
N VAL A 34 -7.68 9.25 -1.52
CA VAL A 34 -9.07 8.77 -1.64
C VAL A 34 -9.78 8.82 -0.28
N PHE A 35 -9.08 8.43 0.79
CA PHE A 35 -9.60 8.54 2.16
C PHE A 35 -9.93 10.00 2.52
N LEU A 36 -8.98 10.92 2.33
CA LEU A 36 -9.17 12.35 2.61
C LEU A 36 -10.28 12.95 1.76
N TRP A 37 -10.34 12.60 0.47
CA TRP A 37 -11.42 13.02 -0.42
C TRP A 37 -12.79 12.56 0.09
N GLY A 38 -12.88 11.31 0.54
CA GLY A 38 -14.10 10.78 1.14
C GLY A 38 -14.50 11.52 2.41
N VAL A 39 -13.54 11.88 3.27
CA VAL A 39 -13.79 12.69 4.47
C VAL A 39 -14.35 14.06 4.10
N VAL A 40 -13.70 14.75 3.16
CA VAL A 40 -14.16 16.06 2.68
C VAL A 40 -15.56 15.96 2.07
N GLU A 41 -15.81 14.97 1.21
CA GLU A 41 -17.13 14.77 0.59
C GLU A 41 -18.22 14.45 1.63
N PHE A 42 -17.89 13.63 2.63
CA PHE A 42 -18.81 13.28 3.71
C PHE A 42 -19.17 14.48 4.59
N VAL A 43 -18.19 15.33 4.93
CA VAL A 43 -18.39 16.52 5.77
C VAL A 43 -19.04 17.66 4.98
N ALA A 44 -18.69 17.85 3.71
CA ALA A 44 -19.23 18.94 2.90
C ALA A 44 -20.68 18.71 2.44
N ASN A 45 -21.15 17.45 2.38
CA ASN A 45 -22.47 17.10 1.83
C ASN A 45 -23.40 16.48 2.87
N GLN A 46 -23.39 16.98 4.12
CA GLN A 46 -24.18 16.40 5.21
C GLN A 46 -25.70 16.40 4.97
N GLU A 47 -26.20 17.37 4.20
CA GLU A 47 -27.64 17.53 3.89
C GLU A 47 -28.10 16.71 2.68
N ASN A 48 -27.16 16.14 1.89
CA ASN A 48 -27.47 15.33 0.71
C ASN A 48 -27.12 13.87 0.99
N GLU A 49 -28.13 13.05 1.26
CA GLU A 49 -27.96 11.64 1.64
C GLU A 49 -27.22 10.81 0.58
N ASP A 50 -27.40 11.10 -0.71
CA ASP A 50 -26.71 10.40 -1.80
C ASP A 50 -25.22 10.70 -1.81
N LYS A 51 -24.84 11.97 -1.73
CA LYS A 51 -23.43 12.39 -1.67
C LYS A 51 -22.76 11.97 -0.36
N LYS A 52 -23.49 12.00 0.75
CA LYS A 52 -23.03 11.46 2.03
C LYS A 52 -22.77 9.95 1.97
N LYS A 53 -23.59 9.18 1.24
CA LYS A 53 -23.34 7.75 0.98
C LYS A 53 -22.10 7.54 0.09
N SER A 54 -21.89 8.40 -0.91
CA SER A 54 -20.68 8.40 -1.74
C SER A 54 -19.41 8.67 -0.90
N GLY A 55 -19.41 9.74 -0.08
CA GLY A 55 -18.29 10.07 0.81
C GLY A 55 -17.96 8.94 1.78
N ARG A 56 -18.97 8.31 2.39
CA ARG A 56 -18.77 7.11 3.23
C ARG A 56 -18.09 5.97 2.46
N ARG A 57 -18.47 5.76 1.20
CA ARG A 57 -17.86 4.72 0.36
C ARG A 57 -16.40 5.03 0.05
N HIS A 58 -16.05 6.28 -0.24
CA HIS A 58 -14.67 6.70 -0.47
C HIS A 58 -13.81 6.58 0.80
N ILE A 59 -14.34 6.96 1.97
CA ILE A 59 -13.67 6.74 3.27
C ILE A 59 -13.39 5.25 3.46
N PHE A 60 -14.39 4.40 3.23
CA PHE A 60 -14.25 2.96 3.42
C PHE A 60 -13.18 2.36 2.51
N TRP A 61 -13.20 2.64 1.21
CA TRP A 61 -12.19 2.14 0.27
C TRP A 61 -10.80 2.69 0.56
N GLY A 62 -10.69 3.97 0.95
CA GLY A 62 -9.43 4.56 1.38
C GLY A 62 -8.87 3.86 2.62
N LEU A 63 -9.71 3.59 3.63
CA LEU A 63 -9.31 2.90 4.86
C LEU A 63 -8.90 1.45 4.60
N VAL A 64 -9.63 0.73 3.75
CA VAL A 64 -9.27 -0.64 3.33
C VAL A 64 -7.91 -0.64 2.62
N GLY A 65 -7.68 0.31 1.71
CA GLY A 65 -6.39 0.46 1.03
C GLY A 65 -5.24 0.70 2.00
N LEU A 66 -5.43 1.59 2.98
CA LEU A 66 -4.45 1.85 4.02
C LEU A 66 -4.20 0.62 4.92
N ALA A 67 -5.26 -0.10 5.33
CA ALA A 67 -5.16 -1.30 6.14
C ALA A 67 -4.36 -2.41 5.45
N ILE A 68 -4.56 -2.61 4.15
CA ILE A 68 -3.76 -3.56 3.35
C ILE A 68 -2.29 -3.16 3.36
N MET A 69 -1.97 -1.88 3.19
CA MET A 69 -0.58 -1.41 3.22
C MET A 69 0.08 -1.62 4.58
N PHE A 70 -0.65 -1.42 5.68
CA PHE A 70 -0.18 -1.77 7.01
C PHE A 70 0.06 -3.27 7.17
N ALA A 71 -0.88 -4.10 6.69
CA ALA A 71 -0.75 -5.56 6.75
C ALA A 71 0.46 -6.07 5.97
N VAL A 72 0.72 -5.55 4.77
CA VAL A 72 1.91 -5.91 3.96
C VAL A 72 3.20 -5.61 4.72
N ASN A 73 3.34 -4.42 5.31
CA ASN A 73 4.53 -4.08 6.09
C ASN A 73 4.68 -4.97 7.33
N GLY A 74 3.57 -5.28 8.02
CA GLY A 74 3.57 -6.20 9.15
C GLY A 74 4.05 -7.60 8.76
N ILE A 75 3.55 -8.15 7.66
CA ILE A 75 3.96 -9.47 7.15
C ILE A 75 5.44 -9.47 6.78
N VAL A 76 5.90 -8.46 6.01
CA VAL A 76 7.31 -8.33 5.63
C VAL A 76 8.21 -8.26 6.87
N TRP A 77 7.81 -7.48 7.88
CA TRP A 77 8.55 -7.38 9.13
C TRP A 77 8.62 -8.72 9.87
N VAL A 78 7.49 -9.45 10.01
CA VAL A 78 7.48 -10.77 10.64
C VAL A 78 8.37 -11.76 9.90
N LEU A 79 8.29 -11.79 8.56
CA LEU A 79 9.12 -12.69 7.74
C LEU A 79 10.61 -12.39 7.87
N ILE A 80 11.01 -11.11 7.84
CA ILE A 80 12.42 -10.71 8.00
C ILE A 80 12.93 -11.13 9.38
N ASN A 81 12.16 -10.86 10.44
CA ASN A 81 12.55 -11.25 11.80
C ASN A 81 12.68 -12.77 11.91
N PHE A 82 11.72 -13.52 11.38
CA PHE A 82 11.76 -14.98 11.39
C PHE A 82 12.99 -15.54 10.68
N ILE A 83 13.31 -15.06 9.47
CA ILE A 83 14.50 -15.49 8.71
C ILE A 83 15.79 -15.07 9.43
N SER A 84 15.84 -13.87 10.01
CA SER A 84 17.03 -13.39 10.74
C SER A 84 17.34 -14.21 11.99
N GLN A 85 16.34 -14.82 12.61
CA GLN A 85 16.51 -15.71 13.76
C GLN A 85 16.99 -17.11 13.37
N LEU A 86 16.77 -17.51 12.11
CA LEU A 86 17.16 -18.84 11.60
C LEU A 86 18.59 -18.88 11.03
N ARG A 87 19.23 -17.72 10.85
CA ARG A 87 20.60 -17.58 10.36
C ARG A 87 21.56 -17.38 11.51
#